data_AF-A0A0X3BGH1-F1
#
_entry.id   AF-A0A0X3BGH1-F1
#
_cell.length_a   1.000
_cell.length_b   1.000
_cell.length_c   1.000
_cell.angle_alpha   90.00
_cell.angle_beta   90.00
_cell.angle_gamma   90.00
#
_symmetry.space_group_name_H-M   'P 1'
#
loop_
_entity.id
_entity.type
_entity.pdbx_description
1 polymer ?
#
loop_
_entity_poly.entity_id
_entity_poly.type
_entity_poly.pdbx_seq_one_letter_code
_entity_poly.pdbx_strand_id
1 'polypeptide(L)'
;MKRNAAGRRNPIEIEELIGYTFQDRSLLERALTRLAYTLEAGLPPEAHMDALATLGDAVINVVVVEVVVMGGAHDKGAISNRKMNLVNMTRLRGLAEDLDLEEYVRWGKGEAAQAVWTSGRVLAECMEALIGAVYLDGGMDAAAGVLRRLGLTETA
;
A
#
# COMPACT_ATOMS: atom_id res chain seq x y z
N MET A 1 -13.93 3.70 17.26
CA MET A 1 -12.55 3.24 16.99
C MET A 1 -11.58 3.99 17.89
N LYS A 2 -10.51 3.34 18.35
CA LYS A 2 -9.59 3.92 19.35
C LYS A 2 -8.47 4.66 18.63
N ARG A 3 -8.32 5.96 18.89
CA ARG A 3 -7.18 6.76 18.43
C ARG A 3 -5.99 6.60 19.41
N ASN A 4 -4.77 6.57 18.90
CA ASN A 4 -3.55 6.54 19.70
C ASN A 4 -3.23 7.93 20.29
N ALA A 5 -2.16 8.04 21.08
CA ALA A 5 -1.75 9.28 21.74
C ALA A 5 -1.47 10.45 20.77
N ALA A 6 -1.26 10.16 19.49
CA ALA A 6 -1.07 11.14 18.43
C ALA A 6 -2.34 11.38 17.58
N GLY A 7 -3.50 10.88 18.02
CA GLY A 7 -4.78 11.05 17.34
C GLY A 7 -5.01 10.15 16.13
N ARG A 8 -4.11 9.21 15.81
CA ARG A 8 -4.22 8.31 14.64
C ARG A 8 -4.94 7.01 14.99
N ARG A 9 -5.57 6.33 14.01
CA ARG A 9 -6.17 5.01 14.26
C ARG A 9 -5.09 3.99 14.64
N ASN A 10 -5.50 2.95 15.36
CA ASN A 10 -4.58 1.88 15.76
C ASN A 10 -4.14 1.10 14.51
N PRO A 11 -2.84 1.00 14.19
CA PRO A 11 -2.36 0.24 13.04
C PRO A 11 -2.85 -1.21 12.99
N ILE A 12 -3.16 -1.82 14.14
CA ILE A 12 -3.71 -3.20 14.19
C ILE A 12 -5.06 -3.31 13.46
N GLU A 13 -5.88 -2.25 13.46
CA GLU A 13 -7.18 -2.26 12.76
C GLU A 13 -6.98 -2.44 11.24
N ILE A 14 -5.84 -2.02 10.67
CA ILE A 14 -5.57 -2.21 9.24
C ILE A 14 -5.31 -3.67 8.88
N GLU A 15 -4.74 -4.46 9.80
CA GLU A 15 -4.46 -5.88 9.61
C GLU A 15 -5.77 -6.67 9.38
N GLU A 16 -6.82 -6.30 10.11
CA GLU A 16 -8.16 -6.89 9.96
C GLU A 16 -8.80 -6.51 8.61
N LEU A 17 -8.66 -5.24 8.20
CA LEU A 17 -9.20 -4.75 6.94
C LEU A 17 -8.53 -5.46 5.74
N ILE A 18 -7.20 -5.57 5.75
CA ILE A 18 -6.45 -6.24 4.67
C ILE A 18 -6.41 -7.77 4.82
N GLY A 19 -6.88 -8.32 5.94
CA GLY A 19 -6.93 -9.77 6.18
C GLY A 19 -5.54 -10.41 6.29
N TYR A 20 -4.55 -9.66 6.78
CA TYR A 20 -3.18 -10.12 6.95
C TYR A 20 -2.62 -9.63 8.30
N THR A 21 -2.08 -10.54 9.09
CA THR A 21 -1.46 -10.23 10.39
C THR A 21 0.06 -10.31 10.25
N PHE A 22 0.73 -9.19 10.51
CA PHE A 22 2.17 -9.08 10.40
C PHE A 22 2.88 -9.90 11.48
N GLN A 23 3.90 -10.66 11.08
CA GLN A 23 4.84 -11.31 12.00
C GLN A 23 5.83 -10.26 12.54
N ASP A 24 6.37 -9.43 11.67
CA ASP A 24 7.18 -8.27 12.02
C ASP A 24 6.37 -6.96 11.88
N ARG A 25 5.86 -6.48 13.02
CA ARG A 25 5.10 -5.21 13.08
C ARG A 25 5.92 -3.99 12.69
N SER A 26 7.25 -4.05 12.75
CA SER A 26 8.08 -2.92 12.34
C SER A 26 7.95 -2.62 10.84
N LEU A 27 7.64 -3.63 10.02
CA LEU A 27 7.35 -3.46 8.60
C LEU A 27 6.07 -2.67 8.36
N LEU A 28 5.00 -2.98 9.10
CA LEU A 28 3.75 -2.23 9.06
C LEU A 28 3.95 -0.78 9.51
N GLU A 29 4.65 -0.57 10.63
CA GLU A 29 4.95 0.78 11.11
C GLU A 29 5.74 1.60 10.09
N ARG A 30 6.74 0.98 9.46
CA ARG A 30 7.56 1.62 8.43
C ARG A 30 6.76 1.93 7.16
N ALA A 31 5.88 1.03 6.72
CA ALA A 31 4.99 1.27 5.58
C ALA A 31 4.01 2.43 5.81
N LEU A 32 3.62 2.65 7.07
CA LEU A 32 2.73 3.74 7.47
C LEU A 32 3.49 5.01 7.90
N THR A 33 4.79 5.14 7.61
CA THR A 33 5.58 6.30 8.03
C THR A 33 6.18 7.05 6.83
N ARG A 34 5.86 8.35 6.73
CA ARG A 34 6.41 9.24 5.69
C ARG A 34 7.83 9.69 6.01
N LEU A 35 8.59 10.03 4.96
CA LEU A 35 9.94 10.60 5.11
C LEU A 35 9.90 11.92 5.91
N ALA A 36 8.95 12.81 5.63
CA ALA A 36 8.83 14.07 6.35
C ALA A 36 8.65 13.86 7.86
N TYR A 37 7.78 12.94 8.26
CA TYR A 37 7.61 12.57 9.67
C TYR A 37 8.89 12.00 10.28
N THR A 38 9.59 11.13 9.55
CA THR A 38 10.85 10.50 9.98
C THR A 38 11.91 11.55 10.31
N LEU A 39 12.08 12.54 9.43
CA LEU A 39 13.02 13.64 9.62
C LEU A 39 12.62 14.54 10.79
N GLU A 40 11.35 14.90 10.90
CA GLU A 40 10.84 15.76 11.98
C GLU A 40 10.93 15.11 13.36
N ALA A 41 10.76 13.80 13.44
CA ALA A 41 10.80 13.03 14.68
C ALA A 41 12.20 12.54 15.06
N GLY A 42 13.22 12.79 14.22
CA GLY A 42 14.60 12.32 14.47
C GLY A 42 14.74 10.80 14.46
N LEU A 43 13.90 10.11 13.67
CA LEU A 43 13.96 8.66 13.51
C LEU A 43 15.11 8.25 12.57
N PRO A 44 15.54 6.98 12.58
CA PRO A 44 16.53 6.47 11.64
C PRO A 44 16.14 6.76 10.18
N PRO A 45 17.10 7.11 9.29
CA PRO A 45 16.81 7.47 7.90
C PRO A 45 15.98 6.44 7.13
N GLU A 46 16.07 5.16 7.46
CA GLU A 46 15.36 4.04 6.85
C GLU A 46 13.95 3.78 7.41
N ALA A 47 13.54 4.48 8.48
CA ALA A 47 12.27 4.27 9.18
C ALA A 47 11.05 4.87 8.45
N HIS A 48 11.09 4.88 7.12
CA HIS A 48 10.02 5.37 6.26
C HIS A 48 9.72 4.41 5.10
N MET A 49 8.61 4.71 4.43
CA MET A 49 7.95 3.82 3.49
C MET A 49 8.55 3.74 2.08
N ASP A 50 9.39 4.69 1.64
CA ASP A 50 9.71 4.86 0.21
C ASP A 50 10.32 3.62 -0.45
N ALA A 51 11.23 2.93 0.26
CA ALA A 51 11.79 1.67 -0.23
C ALA A 51 10.75 0.54 -0.31
N LEU A 52 9.78 0.52 0.61
CA LEU A 52 8.67 -0.43 0.58
C LEU A 52 7.70 -0.09 -0.54
N ALA A 53 7.43 1.20 -0.80
CA ALA A 53 6.60 1.63 -1.92
C ALA A 53 7.19 1.17 -3.26
N THR A 54 8.50 1.39 -3.43
CA THR A 54 9.22 0.94 -4.64
C THR A 54 9.12 -0.58 -4.83
N LEU A 55 9.29 -1.36 -3.76
CA LEU A 55 9.15 -2.81 -3.80
C LEU A 55 7.70 -3.23 -4.08
N GLY A 56 6.74 -2.56 -3.44
CA GLY A 56 5.32 -2.83 -3.57
C GLY A 56 4.80 -2.61 -4.99
N ASP A 57 5.20 -1.52 -5.66
CA ASP A 57 4.87 -1.32 -7.07
C ASP A 57 5.32 -2.51 -7.93
N ALA A 58 6.57 -2.97 -7.76
CA ALA A 58 7.06 -4.13 -8.49
C ALA A 58 6.25 -5.40 -8.20
N VAL A 59 5.92 -5.66 -6.93
CA VAL A 59 5.12 -6.81 -6.49
C VAL A 59 3.71 -6.76 -7.09
N ILE A 60 3.01 -5.63 -6.98
CA ILE A 60 1.68 -5.43 -7.54
C ILE A 60 1.70 -5.71 -9.04
N ASN A 61 2.70 -5.18 -9.74
CA ASN A 61 2.85 -5.39 -11.18
C ASN A 61 3.02 -6.86 -11.54
N VAL A 62 3.78 -7.64 -10.77
CA VAL A 62 3.94 -9.09 -10.99
C VAL A 62 2.60 -9.81 -10.81
N VAL A 63 1.91 -9.59 -9.68
CA VAL A 63 0.62 -10.24 -9.38
C VAL A 63 -0.43 -9.92 -10.44
N VAL A 64 -0.52 -8.65 -10.87
CA VAL A 64 -1.49 -8.24 -11.90
C VAL A 64 -1.16 -8.86 -13.25
N VAL A 65 0.11 -8.89 -13.65
CA VAL A 65 0.53 -9.52 -14.91
C VAL A 65 0.27 -11.03 -14.88
N GLU A 66 0.54 -11.70 -13.77
CA GLU A 66 0.23 -13.11 -13.57
C GLU A 66 -1.26 -13.40 -13.78
N VAL A 67 -2.15 -12.63 -13.14
CA VAL A 67 -3.61 -12.75 -13.31
C VAL A 67 -4.03 -12.56 -14.77
N VAL A 68 -3.45 -11.58 -15.46
CA VAL A 68 -3.75 -11.29 -16.87
C VAL A 68 -3.31 -12.45 -17.78
N VAL A 69 -2.13 -13.01 -17.54
CA VAL A 69 -1.58 -14.14 -18.32
C VAL A 69 -2.38 -15.41 -18.05
N MET A 70 -2.65 -15.72 -16.78
CA MET A 70 -3.48 -16.87 -16.41
C MET A 70 -4.93 -16.74 -16.90
N GLY A 71 -5.44 -15.52 -17.03
CA GLY A 71 -6.72 -15.19 -17.66
C GLY A 71 -6.72 -15.28 -19.20
N GLY A 72 -5.67 -15.84 -19.82
CA GLY A 72 -5.62 -16.20 -21.24
C GLY A 72 -5.01 -15.14 -22.17
N ALA A 73 -4.53 -14.00 -21.64
CA ALA A 73 -3.77 -13.06 -22.46
C ALA A 73 -2.37 -13.62 -22.77
N HIS A 74 -2.00 -13.65 -24.05
CA HIS A 74 -0.78 -14.32 -24.51
C HIS A 74 0.15 -13.38 -25.29
N ASP A 75 -0.37 -12.35 -25.95
CA ASP A 75 0.46 -11.35 -26.62
C ASP A 75 0.81 -10.18 -25.70
N LYS A 76 2.03 -9.65 -25.86
CA LYS A 76 2.58 -8.58 -25.02
C LYS A 76 1.72 -7.31 -25.03
N GLY A 77 1.09 -6.99 -26.17
CA GLY A 77 0.26 -5.80 -26.33
C GLY A 77 -1.01 -5.88 -25.47
N ALA A 78 -1.73 -6.99 -25.55
CA ALA A 78 -2.91 -7.26 -24.75
C ALA A 78 -2.58 -7.31 -23.25
N ILE A 79 -1.47 -7.96 -22.87
CA ILE A 79 -1.02 -8.00 -21.46
C ILE A 79 -0.77 -6.58 -20.95
N SER A 80 -0.04 -5.77 -21.72
CA SER A 80 0.27 -4.38 -21.34
C SER A 80 -0.99 -3.53 -21.23
N ASN A 81 -1.94 -3.68 -22.16
CA ASN A 81 -3.20 -2.94 -22.14
C ASN A 81 -4.06 -3.30 -20.92
N ARG A 82 -4.28 -4.60 -20.68
CA ARG A 82 -5.06 -5.09 -19.53
C ARG A 82 -4.42 -4.68 -18.21
N LYS A 83 -3.10 -4.79 -18.10
CA LYS A 83 -2.34 -4.33 -16.94
C LYS A 83 -2.65 -2.86 -16.62
N MET A 84 -2.55 -1.95 -17.59
CA MET A 84 -2.81 -0.51 -17.36
C MET A 84 -4.22 -0.21 -16.85
N ASN A 85 -5.21 -1.03 -17.24
CA ASN A 85 -6.59 -0.90 -16.77
C ASN A 85 -6.78 -1.41 -15.34
N LEU A 86 -5.99 -2.40 -14.91
CA LEU A 86 -6.08 -3.05 -13.61
C LEU A 86 -5.23 -2.38 -12.53
N VAL A 87 -4.03 -1.92 -12.87
CA VAL A 87 -3.16 -1.17 -11.96
C VAL A 87 -2.83 0.19 -12.54
N ASN A 88 -3.27 1.22 -11.82
CA ASN A 88 -2.91 2.61 -12.04
C ASN A 88 -3.13 3.40 -10.74
N MET A 89 -2.58 4.60 -10.70
CA MET A 89 -2.66 5.49 -9.54
C MET A 89 -4.10 5.72 -9.05
N THR A 90 -5.06 5.86 -9.96
CA THR A 90 -6.46 6.09 -9.60
C THR A 90 -7.05 4.89 -8.87
N ARG A 91 -6.77 3.67 -9.34
CA ARG A 91 -7.23 2.43 -8.67
C ARG A 91 -6.56 2.24 -7.32
N LEU A 92 -5.24 2.37 -7.23
CA LEU A 92 -4.52 2.21 -5.97
C LEU A 92 -4.93 3.28 -4.94
N ARG A 93 -5.19 4.50 -5.39
CA ARG A 93 -5.79 5.55 -4.54
C ARG A 93 -7.17 5.14 -4.03
N GLY A 94 -8.06 4.68 -4.91
CA GLY A 94 -9.40 4.24 -4.51
C GLY A 94 -9.35 3.17 -3.42
N LEU A 95 -8.46 2.18 -3.56
CA LEU A 95 -8.26 1.17 -2.52
C LEU A 95 -7.74 1.74 -1.20
N ALA A 96 -6.87 2.75 -1.26
CA ALA A 96 -6.38 3.43 -0.06
C ALA A 96 -7.48 4.25 0.63
N GLU A 97 -8.34 4.91 -0.16
CA GLU A 97 -9.50 5.66 0.32
C GLU A 97 -10.53 4.73 0.97
N ASP A 98 -10.82 3.57 0.37
CA ASP A 98 -11.74 2.57 0.92
C ASP A 98 -11.27 2.00 2.27
N LEU A 99 -9.96 2.06 2.55
CA LEU A 99 -9.35 1.64 3.81
C LEU A 99 -9.25 2.76 4.85
N ASP A 100 -9.64 4.00 4.53
CA ASP A 100 -9.30 5.21 5.29
C ASP A 100 -7.78 5.27 5.60
N LEU A 101 -6.92 4.90 4.64
CA LEU A 101 -5.48 4.68 4.88
C LEU A 101 -4.78 5.90 5.47
N GLU A 102 -5.24 7.12 5.15
CA GLU A 102 -4.70 8.37 5.68
C GLU A 102 -4.77 8.48 7.20
N GLU A 103 -5.76 7.83 7.84
CA GLU A 103 -5.97 7.86 9.29
C GLU A 103 -4.94 7.02 10.05
N TYR A 104 -4.20 6.15 9.36
CA TYR A 104 -3.15 5.29 9.91
C TYR A 104 -1.75 5.86 9.69
N VAL A 105 -1.55 6.66 8.64
CA VAL A 105 -0.24 7.14 8.22
C VAL A 105 0.32 8.23 9.15
N ARG A 106 1.60 8.13 9.45
CA ARG A 106 2.40 9.14 10.15
C ARG A 106 2.88 10.19 9.15
N TRP A 107 2.06 11.20 8.95
CA TRP A 107 2.34 12.39 8.13
C TRP A 107 3.28 13.37 8.83
N GLY A 108 4.18 14.01 8.07
CA GLY A 108 4.91 15.19 8.55
C GLY A 108 3.97 16.36 8.82
N LYS A 109 4.39 17.33 9.63
CA LYS A 109 3.56 18.49 10.01
C LYS A 109 3.10 19.30 8.79
N GLY A 110 4.01 19.51 7.82
CA GLY A 110 3.69 20.20 6.57
C GLY A 110 2.70 19.42 5.70
N GLU A 111 2.91 18.11 5.56
CA GLU A 111 2.01 17.20 4.82
C GLU A 111 0.60 17.21 5.45
N ALA A 112 0.53 17.16 6.78
CA ALA A 112 -0.73 17.21 7.53
C ALA A 112 -1.44 18.56 7.39
N ALA A 113 -0.71 19.67 7.48
CA ALA A 113 -1.28 21.01 7.32
C ALA A 113 -1.85 21.25 5.91
N GLN A 114 -1.25 20.63 4.89
CA GLN A 114 -1.71 20.70 3.51
C GLN A 114 -2.72 19.60 3.14
N ALA A 115 -3.00 18.67 4.07
CA ALA A 115 -3.81 17.48 3.83
C ALA A 115 -3.43 16.78 2.51
N VAL A 116 -2.14 16.47 2.31
CA VAL A 116 -1.60 16.00 1.03
C VAL A 116 -2.29 14.75 0.48
N TRP A 117 -2.91 13.94 1.34
CA TRP A 117 -3.72 12.79 0.94
C TRP A 117 -4.92 13.17 0.06
N THR A 118 -5.42 14.42 0.14
CA THR A 118 -6.48 14.93 -0.73
C THR A 118 -6.04 15.12 -2.19
N SER A 119 -4.73 15.22 -2.46
CA SER A 119 -4.17 15.28 -3.82
C SER A 119 -4.03 13.90 -4.51
N GLY A 120 -4.25 12.82 -3.76
CA GLY A 120 -4.44 11.46 -4.26
C GLY A 120 -3.17 10.66 -4.58
N ARG A 121 -2.12 11.27 -5.14
CA ARG A 121 -0.88 10.53 -5.51
C ARG A 121 -0.26 9.82 -4.30
N VAL A 122 -0.17 10.52 -3.18
CA VAL A 122 0.52 10.01 -1.99
C VAL A 122 -0.21 8.81 -1.37
N LEU A 123 -1.53 8.70 -1.53
CA LEU A 123 -2.29 7.55 -1.03
C LEU A 123 -2.02 6.29 -1.86
N ALA A 124 -1.84 6.42 -3.17
CA ALA A 124 -1.42 5.30 -4.01
C ALA A 124 -0.02 4.80 -3.59
N GLU A 125 0.93 5.70 -3.33
CA GLU A 125 2.27 5.34 -2.82
C GLU A 125 2.19 4.67 -1.43
N CYS A 126 1.25 5.08 -0.56
CA CYS A 126 1.01 4.43 0.73
C CYS A 126 0.47 3.00 0.55
N MET A 127 -0.43 2.79 -0.40
CA MET A 127 -0.91 1.46 -0.75
C MET A 127 0.23 0.57 -1.26
N GLU A 128 1.09 1.09 -2.15
CA GLU A 128 2.27 0.37 -2.62
C GLU A 128 3.15 -0.03 -1.44
N ALA A 129 3.45 0.88 -0.51
CA ALA A 129 4.28 0.55 0.64
C ALA A 129 3.68 -0.52 1.55
N LEU A 130 2.35 -0.50 1.75
CA LEU A 130 1.66 -1.52 2.52
C LEU A 130 1.81 -2.89 1.87
N ILE A 131 1.65 -2.99 0.54
CA ILE A 131 1.86 -4.25 -0.18
C ILE A 131 3.32 -4.69 -0.15
N GLY A 132 4.27 -3.75 -0.27
CA GLY A 132 5.70 -4.03 -0.14
C GLY A 132 6.06 -4.59 1.24
N ALA A 133 5.45 -4.08 2.31
CA ALA A 133 5.61 -4.62 3.66
C ALA A 133 5.03 -6.02 3.80
N VAL A 134 3.80 -6.26 3.31
CA VAL A 134 3.18 -7.60 3.30
C VAL A 134 4.06 -8.60 2.57
N TYR A 135 4.62 -8.20 1.42
CA TYR A 135 5.52 -9.06 0.66
C TYR A 135 6.81 -9.41 1.42
N LEU A 136 7.43 -8.45 2.11
CA LEU A 136 8.63 -8.75 2.90
C LEU A 136 8.34 -9.65 4.10
N ASP A 137 7.15 -9.53 4.70
CA ASP A 137 6.76 -10.28 5.88
C ASP A 137 6.28 -11.70 5.53
N GLY A 138 5.44 -11.83 4.50
CA GLY A 138 4.70 -13.07 4.18
C GLY A 138 4.91 -13.61 2.77
N GLY A 139 5.73 -12.95 1.95
CA GLY A 139 6.03 -13.38 0.57
C GLY A 139 4.93 -13.07 -0.45
N MET A 140 5.10 -13.62 -1.66
CA MET A 140 4.21 -13.34 -2.80
C MET A 140 2.77 -13.80 -2.57
N ASP A 141 2.56 -14.96 -1.95
CA ASP A 141 1.22 -15.50 -1.69
C ASP A 141 0.41 -14.58 -0.76
N ALA A 142 1.05 -14.04 0.28
CA ALA A 142 0.43 -13.08 1.18
C ALA A 142 0.05 -11.78 0.44
N ALA A 143 0.98 -11.23 -0.33
CA ALA A 143 0.74 -10.01 -1.10
C ALA A 143 -0.41 -10.20 -2.12
N ALA A 144 -0.40 -11.30 -2.87
CA ALA A 144 -1.47 -11.64 -3.81
C ALA A 144 -2.82 -11.87 -3.10
N GLY A 145 -2.80 -12.47 -1.90
CA GLY A 145 -3.98 -12.64 -1.05
C GLY A 145 -4.61 -11.30 -0.65
N VAL A 146 -3.79 -10.36 -0.19
CA VAL A 146 -4.23 -9.00 0.16
C VAL A 146 -4.80 -8.29 -1.07
N LEU A 147 -4.08 -8.27 -2.20
CA LEU A 147 -4.54 -7.61 -3.43
C LEU A 147 -5.87 -8.16 -3.95
N ARG A 148 -6.08 -9.48 -3.82
CA ARG A 148 -7.34 -10.13 -4.16
C ARG A 148 -8.47 -9.72 -3.22
N ARG A 149 -8.20 -9.69 -1.91
CA ARG A 149 -9.18 -9.26 -0.89
C ARG A 149 -9.62 -7.82 -1.11
N LEU A 150 -8.69 -6.94 -1.49
CA LEU A 150 -8.97 -5.55 -1.80
C LEU A 150 -9.65 -5.36 -3.17
N GLY A 151 -9.90 -6.42 -3.93
CA GLY A 151 -10.60 -6.33 -5.21
C GLY A 151 -9.74 -5.86 -6.38
N LEU A 152 -8.41 -5.74 -6.24
CA LEU A 152 -7.54 -5.31 -7.35
C LEU A 152 -7.45 -6.38 -8.45
N THR A 153 -7.53 -7.65 -8.07
CA THR A 153 -7.33 -8.80 -8.95
C THR A 153 -8.53 -9.73 -9.04
N GLU A 154 -9.74 -9.21 -8.78
CA GLU A 154 -10.97 -9.97 -9.03
C GLU A 154 -11.02 -10.43 -10.49
N THR A 155 -11.21 -11.73 -10.66
CA THR A 155 -11.44 -12.33 -11.97
C THR A 155 -12.88 -12.00 -12.36
N ALA A 156 -13.07 -11.21 -13.42
CA ALA A 156 -14.37 -11.06 -14.05
C ALA A 156 -14.88 -12.41 -14.60
#